data_AF-A0A554K0Q6-F1
#
_entry.id   AF-A0A554K0Q6-F1
#
_cell.length_a   1.000
_cell.length_b   1.000
_cell.length_c   1.000
_cell.angle_alpha   90.00
_cell.angle_beta   90.00
_cell.angle_gamma   90.00
#
_symmetry.space_group_name_H-M   'P 1'
#
loop_
_entity.id
_entity.type
_entity.pdbx_description
1 polymer ?
#
loop_
_entity_poly.entity_id
_entity_poly.type
_entity_poly.pdbx_seq_one_letter_code
_entity_poly.pdbx_strand_id
1 'polypeptide(L)'
;MPNNPCDAWHELIFGKNRGQIYDFFNRHREKLIKHLQHCDICEKLIVQVLPMPTLIDDLGDLTPQEFAILIRQLYSNAQGVLFEDDSVNMDHD
;
A
#
# COMPACT_ATOMS: atom_id res chain seq x y z
N MET A 1 -9.42 -14.85 2.38
CA MET A 1 -9.53 -13.91 1.25
C MET A 1 -10.47 -12.79 1.68
N PRO A 2 -10.20 -11.52 1.34
CA PRO A 2 -11.02 -10.39 1.76
C PRO A 2 -12.43 -10.48 1.18
N ASN A 3 -13.46 -10.12 1.96
CA ASN A 3 -14.86 -10.26 1.55
C ASN A 3 -15.36 -9.04 0.77
N ASN A 4 -14.70 -7.89 0.95
CA ASN A 4 -15.03 -6.63 0.28
C ASN A 4 -13.74 -5.80 0.04
N PRO A 5 -13.82 -4.73 -0.77
CA PRO A 5 -12.67 -3.86 -1.05
C PRO A 5 -12.04 -3.19 0.19
N CYS A 6 -12.82 -2.84 1.22
CA CYS A 6 -12.29 -2.27 2.46
C CYS A 6 -11.48 -3.30 3.24
N ASP A 7 -11.99 -4.53 3.37
CA ASP A 7 -11.26 -5.65 3.98
C ASP A 7 -9.94 -5.90 3.24
N ALA A 8 -9.95 -5.76 1.91
CA ALA A 8 -8.75 -5.92 1.11
C ALA A 8 -7.72 -4.84 1.47
N TRP A 9 -8.11 -3.55 1.47
CA TRP A 9 -7.21 -2.45 1.86
C TRP A 9 -6.70 -2.61 3.30
N HIS A 10 -7.57 -3.00 4.22
CA HIS A 10 -7.18 -3.24 5.61
C HIS A 10 -6.19 -4.41 5.73
N GLU A 11 -6.44 -5.56 5.09
CA GLU A 11 -5.53 -6.69 5.08
C GLU A 11 -4.22 -6.36 4.35
N LEU A 12 -4.25 -5.50 3.32
CA LEU A 12 -3.06 -5.01 2.63
C LEU A 12 -2.20 -4.10 3.51
N ILE A 13 -2.74 -3.46 4.54
CA ILE A 13 -1.96 -2.52 5.38
C ILE A 13 -1.61 -3.14 6.73
N PHE A 14 -2.53 -3.90 7.31
CA PHE A 14 -2.44 -4.44 8.67
C PHE A 14 -2.45 -5.97 8.74
N GLY A 15 -2.70 -6.63 7.61
CA GLY A 15 -2.81 -8.09 7.53
C GLY A 15 -1.48 -8.82 7.68
N LYS A 16 -1.58 -10.11 8.00
CA LYS A 16 -0.42 -10.99 8.22
C LYS A 16 -0.01 -11.77 6.97
N ASN A 17 -0.92 -11.92 6.00
CA ASN A 17 -0.72 -12.79 4.84
C ASN A 17 -0.35 -12.00 3.57
N ARG A 18 0.88 -11.49 3.56
CA ARG A 18 1.39 -10.49 2.58
C ARG A 18 1.37 -10.97 1.14
N GLY A 19 1.82 -12.19 0.86
CA GLY A 19 1.91 -12.71 -0.51
C GLY A 19 0.54 -12.84 -1.16
N GLN A 20 -0.42 -13.46 -0.46
CA GLN A 20 -1.76 -13.70 -1.00
C GLN A 20 -2.57 -12.41 -1.17
N ILE A 21 -2.46 -11.45 -0.23
CA ILE A 21 -3.17 -10.19 -0.36
C ILE A 21 -2.57 -9.31 -1.46
N TYR A 22 -1.25 -9.33 -1.65
CA TYR A 22 -0.57 -8.60 -2.72
C TYR A 22 -0.96 -9.13 -4.11
N ASP A 23 -0.97 -10.45 -4.29
CA ASP A 23 -1.42 -11.07 -5.55
C ASP A 23 -2.89 -10.77 -5.84
N PHE A 24 -3.74 -10.79 -4.81
CA PHE A 24 -5.14 -10.38 -4.93
C PHE A 24 -5.26 -8.91 -5.36
N PHE A 25 -4.47 -8.02 -4.76
CA PHE A 25 -4.45 -6.60 -5.10
C PHE A 25 -4.05 -6.37 -6.55
N ASN A 26 -2.98 -6.99 -7.02
CA ASN A 26 -2.51 -6.84 -8.40
C ASN A 26 -3.57 -7.29 -9.42
N ARG A 27 -4.28 -8.38 -9.15
CA ARG A 27 -5.34 -8.88 -10.05
C ARG A 27 -6.58 -7.99 -10.09
N HIS A 28 -6.85 -7.26 -9.01
CA HIS A 28 -8.06 -6.45 -8.85
C HIS A 28 -7.77 -4.95 -8.70
N ARG A 29 -6.57 -4.53 -9.12
CA ARG A 29 -5.99 -3.22 -8.81
C ARG A 29 -6.89 -2.06 -9.22
N GLU A 30 -7.34 -2.05 -10.46
CA GLU A 30 -8.22 -1.00 -10.99
C GLU A 30 -9.50 -0.85 -10.16
N LYS A 31 -10.16 -1.97 -9.82
CA LYS A 31 -11.38 -1.96 -9.00
C LYS A 31 -11.12 -1.46 -7.58
N LEU A 32 -9.99 -1.85 -6.98
CA LEU A 32 -9.63 -1.49 -5.61
C LEU A 32 -9.22 -0.03 -5.48
N ILE A 33 -8.54 0.52 -6.49
CA ILE A 33 -8.18 1.95 -6.57
C ILE A 33 -9.42 2.79 -6.82
N LYS A 34 -10.28 2.40 -7.77
CA LYS A 34 -11.56 3.08 -7.98
C LYS A 34 -12.43 3.08 -6.72
N HIS A 35 -12.40 2.01 -5.94
CA HIS A 35 -13.07 1.99 -4.65
C HIS A 35 -12.42 2.96 -3.66
N LEU A 36 -11.09 3.03 -3.59
CA LEU A 36 -10.37 3.95 -2.72
C LEU A 36 -10.75 5.42 -2.98
N GLN A 37 -10.87 5.82 -4.25
CA GLN A 37 -11.26 7.16 -4.68
C GLN A 37 -12.67 7.59 -4.26
N HIS A 38 -13.53 6.64 -3.87
CA HIS A 38 -14.93 6.89 -3.55
C HIS A 38 -15.33 6.40 -2.16
N CYS A 39 -14.37 5.90 -1.37
CA CYS A 39 -14.63 5.33 -0.05
C CYS A 39 -13.89 6.11 1.02
N ASP A 40 -14.60 7.01 1.70
CA ASP A 40 -14.08 7.82 2.81
C ASP A 40 -13.38 6.99 3.90
N ILE A 41 -13.83 5.75 4.13
CA ILE A 41 -13.24 4.85 5.12
C ILE A 41 -11.84 4.43 4.67
N CYS A 42 -11.70 4.00 3.41
CA CYS A 42 -10.41 3.57 2.87
C CYS A 42 -9.48 4.76 2.65
N GLU A 43 -10.01 5.91 2.24
CA GLU A 43 -9.25 7.15 2.14
C GLU A 43 -8.66 7.55 3.50
N LYS A 44 -9.49 7.62 4.55
CA LYS A 44 -9.01 7.93 5.90
C LYS A 44 -7.98 6.92 6.40
N LEU A 45 -8.15 5.64 6.09
CA LEU A 45 -7.19 4.57 6.43
C LEU A 45 -5.82 4.85 5.81
N ILE A 46 -5.79 5.16 4.50
CA ILE A 46 -4.55 5.46 3.78
C ILE A 46 -3.92 6.76 4.28
N VAL A 47 -4.70 7.83 4.44
CA VAL A 47 -4.20 9.14 4.91
C VAL A 47 -3.63 9.07 6.33
N GLN A 48 -4.18 8.22 7.21
CA GLN A 48 -3.64 7.99 8.56
C GLN A 48 -2.25 7.35 8.53
N VAL A 49 -1.98 6.53 7.54
CA VAL A 49 -0.74 5.75 7.41
C VAL A 49 0.28 6.49 6.56
N LEU A 50 -0.18 7.25 5.57
CA LEU A 50 0.67 8.04 4.69
C LEU A 50 -0.09 9.35 4.39
N PRO A 51 0.23 10.46 5.08
CA PRO A 51 -0.48 11.73 4.94
C PRO A 51 -0.08 12.45 3.63
N MET A 52 -0.38 11.82 2.50
CA MET A 52 -0.11 12.32 1.15
C MET A 52 -1.39 12.14 0.31
N PRO A 53 -2.32 13.12 0.36
CA PRO A 53 -3.62 13.01 -0.31
C PRO A 53 -3.52 12.91 -1.85
N THR A 54 -2.41 13.36 -2.44
CA THR A 54 -2.17 13.30 -3.89
C THR A 54 -1.88 11.89 -4.41
N LEU A 55 -1.58 10.92 -3.55
CA LEU A 55 -1.19 9.58 -3.99
C LEU A 55 -2.35 8.74 -4.53
N ILE A 56 -3.59 8.99 -4.09
CA ILE A 56 -4.75 8.13 -4.39
C ILE A 56 -5.09 8.10 -5.88
N ASP A 57 -5.05 9.27 -6.54
CA ASP A 57 -5.36 9.39 -7.97
C ASP A 57 -4.25 8.79 -8.84
N ASP A 58 -3.00 8.90 -8.40
CA ASP A 58 -1.83 8.38 -9.13
C ASP A 58 -1.62 6.87 -8.91
N LEU A 59 -2.31 6.25 -7.94
CA LEU A 59 -2.17 4.80 -7.69
C LEU A 59 -2.50 3.95 -8.91
N GLY A 60 -3.38 4.43 -9.79
CA GLY A 60 -3.77 3.71 -11.01
C GLY A 60 -2.61 3.54 -11.98
N ASP A 61 -1.72 4.52 -12.00
CA ASP A 61 -0.70 4.68 -13.03
C ASP A 61 0.67 4.12 -12.60
N LEU A 62 0.86 3.79 -11.32
CA LEU A 62 2.13 3.23 -10.85
C LEU A 62 2.45 1.91 -11.56
N THR A 63 3.71 1.70 -11.93
CA THR A 63 4.20 0.40 -12.37
C THR A 63 4.09 -0.64 -11.22
N PRO A 64 4.17 -1.95 -11.52
CA PRO A 64 4.18 -2.97 -10.47
C PRO A 64 5.32 -2.79 -9.43
N GLN A 65 6.45 -2.22 -9.85
CA GLN A 65 7.59 -1.95 -8.96
C GLN A 65 7.32 -0.75 -8.04
N GLU A 66 6.83 0.36 -8.59
CA GLU A 66 6.44 1.54 -7.80
C GLU A 66 5.31 1.21 -6.82
N PHE A 67 4.33 0.42 -7.28
CA PHE A 67 3.27 -0.07 -6.40
C PHE A 67 3.83 -0.93 -5.26
N ALA A 68 4.78 -1.83 -5.53
CA ALA A 68 5.43 -2.62 -4.50
C ALA A 68 6.15 -1.76 -3.45
N ILE A 69 6.86 -0.70 -3.90
CA ILE A 69 7.54 0.26 -3.02
C ILE A 69 6.52 0.97 -2.13
N LEU A 70 5.43 1.48 -2.72
CA LEU A 70 4.38 2.15 -1.98
C LEU A 70 3.74 1.23 -0.93
N ILE A 71 3.41 -0.02 -1.30
CA ILE A 71 2.83 -0.98 -0.35
C ILE A 71 3.79 -1.22 0.83
N ARG A 72 5.11 -1.33 0.58
CA ARG A 72 6.11 -1.43 1.65
C ARG A 72 6.12 -0.20 2.56
N GLN A 73 6.03 1.00 1.99
CA GLN A 73 5.96 2.25 2.75
C GLN A 73 4.69 2.32 3.61
N LEU A 74 3.53 1.93 3.07
CA LEU A 74 2.28 1.86 3.82
C LEU A 74 2.41 0.89 5.01
N TYR A 75 2.97 -0.29 4.80
CA TYR A 75 3.23 -1.24 5.89
C TYR A 75 4.20 -0.67 6.95
N SER A 76 5.31 -0.08 6.49
CA SER A 76 6.34 0.54 7.33
C SER A 76 5.72 1.56 8.28
N ASN A 77 4.95 2.50 7.72
CA ASN A 77 4.30 3.54 8.49
C ASN A 77 3.19 2.99 9.40
N ALA A 78 2.39 2.03 8.93
CA ALA A 78 1.30 1.43 9.71
C ALA A 78 1.81 0.69 10.95
N GLN A 79 3.00 0.09 10.88
CA GLN A 79 3.63 -0.61 11.99
C GLN A 79 4.52 0.30 12.85
N GLY A 80 4.71 1.56 12.46
CA GLY A 80 5.70 2.45 13.08
C GLY A 80 7.15 1.96 12.92
N VAL A 81 7.39 1.05 11.97
CA VAL A 81 8.71 0.49 11.67
C VAL A 81 9.27 1.34 10.55
N LEU A 82 10.22 2.23 10.84
CA LEU A 82 11.06 2.82 9.80
C LEU A 82 11.86 1.68 9.17
N PHE A 83 11.57 1.32 7.92
CA PHE A 83 12.60 0.64 7.13
C PHE A 83 13.67 1.69 6.88
N GLU A 84 14.73 1.68 7.69
CA GLU A 84 16.00 2.24 7.26
C GLU A 84 16.31 1.55 5.94
N ASP A 85 16.33 2.37 4.89
CA ASP A 85 16.72 1.95 3.56
C ASP A 85 18.10 1.31 3.72
N ASP A 86 18.18 -0.02 3.62
CA ASP A 86 19.42 -0.78 3.50
C ASP A 86 20.07 -0.48 2.11
N SER A 87 20.06 0.77 1.67
CA SER A 87 21.13 1.34 0.87
C SER A 87 22.34 1.47 1.79
N VAL A 88 22.89 0.33 2.17
CA VAL A 88 24.24 0.21 2.71
C VAL A 88 25.14 0.93 1.72
N ASN A 89 25.67 2.07 2.18
CA ASN A 89 26.85 2.72 1.63
C ASN A 89 27.83 1.66 1.13
N MET A 90 27.96 1.51 -0.19
CA MET A 90 29.21 1.02 -0.76
C MET A 90 30.22 2.18 -0.75
N ASP A 91 30.55 2.65 0.45
CA ASP A 91 31.79 3.36 0.73
C ASP A 91 32.65 2.39 1.54
N HIS A 92 33.30 1.48 0.83
CA HIS A 92 34.45 0.78 1.35
C HIS A 92 35.70 1.46 0.77
N ASP A 93 36.45 2.08 1.67
CA ASP A 93 37.85 2.50 1.53
C ASP A 93 38.73 1.45 0.83
#